data_AF-E6PU72-F1
#
_entry.id   AF-E6PU72-F1
#
_cell.length_a   1.000
_cell.length_b   1.000
_cell.length_c   1.000
_cell.angle_alpha   90.00
_cell.angle_beta   90.00
_cell.angle_gamma   90.00
#
_symmetry.space_group_name_H-M   'P 1'
#
loop_
_entity.id
_entity.type
_entity.pdbx_description
1 polymer ?
#
loop_
_entity_poly.entity_id
_entity_poly.type
_entity_poly.pdbx_seq_one_letter_code
_entity_poly.pdbx_strand_id
1 'polypeptide(L)'
;MGSGRLSDDPAQPLRCDAAALRRCDAAVLAQAFQVGPDNLLVGLEGRARLLRSLGEAMRAAPAVFADPERPGSLRLGRLFDHWLAQAAAQGEVGGEVGSISVRADTILSTLLRLLGPVWPGRLTLAGVNLGDCWHHPATSDGYMPFHKLTQWMSYSLIEPLQWGALQVRELDALTGLPEYRNGGLLLDLGLLQPRDAALASKPLTVDSEPVVEWRALTVALLDELADAVRARLGVSAAQFPLTQVIEGGAWFAGRRIAAERRAGGGPPLHIVSDGTVF
;
A
#
# COMPACT_ATOMS: atom_id res chain seq x y z
N MET A 1 23.20 -5.85 -2.31
CA MET A 1 21.97 -6.16 -3.07
C MET A 1 22.42 -6.55 -4.47
N GLY A 2 22.12 -7.76 -4.96
CA GLY A 2 22.60 -8.19 -6.30
C GLY A 2 22.63 -9.69 -6.58
N SER A 3 22.12 -10.55 -5.70
CA SER A 3 22.22 -12.01 -5.89
C SER A 3 21.28 -12.59 -6.96
N GLY A 4 20.53 -11.77 -7.71
CA GLY A 4 19.67 -12.22 -8.80
C GLY A 4 18.48 -13.11 -8.43
N ARG A 5 18.16 -13.25 -7.13
CA ARG A 5 17.25 -14.30 -6.62
C ARG A 5 15.79 -14.14 -7.03
N LEU A 6 15.40 -12.94 -7.46
CA LEU A 6 14.06 -12.66 -7.99
C LEU A 6 14.02 -12.77 -9.51
N SER A 7 15.16 -13.03 -10.16
CA SER A 7 15.21 -13.27 -11.59
C SER A 7 15.34 -14.76 -11.90
N ASP A 8 14.73 -15.17 -13.00
CA ASP A 8 14.90 -16.49 -13.62
C ASP A 8 16.01 -16.49 -14.69
N ASP A 9 16.69 -15.35 -14.88
CA ASP A 9 17.73 -15.13 -15.89
C ASP A 9 19.01 -14.58 -15.22
N PRO A 10 20.05 -15.42 -15.05
CA PRO A 10 21.31 -15.00 -14.43
C PRO A 10 22.02 -13.86 -15.15
N ALA A 11 21.77 -13.66 -16.45
CA ALA A 11 22.33 -12.56 -17.22
C ALA A 11 21.60 -11.23 -16.95
N GLN A 12 20.41 -11.27 -16.34
CA GLN A 12 19.60 -10.09 -16.01
C GLN A 12 19.17 -10.10 -14.53
N PRO A 13 20.12 -10.04 -13.58
CA PRO A 13 19.87 -10.27 -12.15
C PRO A 13 19.00 -9.21 -11.47
N LEU A 14 18.68 -8.11 -12.15
CA LEU A 14 17.84 -7.03 -11.63
C LEU A 14 16.35 -7.22 -11.98
N ARG A 15 15.98 -8.28 -12.69
CA ARG A 15 14.58 -8.60 -12.98
C ARG A 15 13.85 -9.16 -11.76
N CYS A 16 12.53 -9.04 -11.83
CA CYS A 16 11.60 -9.71 -10.94
C CYS A 16 10.64 -10.55 -11.80
N ASP A 17 10.85 -11.86 -11.79
CA ASP A 17 10.21 -12.83 -12.67
C ASP A 17 9.22 -13.70 -11.89
N ALA A 18 8.06 -13.99 -12.48
CA ALA A 18 7.02 -14.80 -11.84
C ALA A 18 7.56 -16.18 -11.42
N ALA A 19 8.38 -16.81 -12.28
CA ALA A 19 8.94 -18.13 -12.02
C ALA A 19 9.86 -18.13 -10.77
N ALA A 20 10.69 -17.11 -10.61
CA ALA A 20 11.56 -16.96 -9.45
C ALA A 20 10.76 -16.65 -8.18
N LEU A 21 9.78 -15.74 -8.26
CA LEU A 21 8.88 -15.39 -7.15
C LEU A 21 8.13 -16.62 -6.61
N ARG A 22 7.62 -17.49 -7.49
CA ARG A 22 6.90 -18.73 -7.11
C ARG A 22 7.79 -19.74 -6.36
N ARG A 23 9.10 -19.67 -6.54
CA ARG A 23 10.08 -20.51 -5.82
C ARG A 23 10.62 -19.87 -4.55
N CYS A 24 10.22 -18.63 -4.23
CA CYS A 24 10.71 -17.92 -3.06
C CYS A 24 10.11 -18.53 -1.78
N ASP A 25 10.96 -19.10 -0.92
CA ASP A 25 10.59 -19.62 0.40
C ASP A 25 11.20 -18.75 1.53
N ALA A 26 10.90 -19.12 2.78
CA ALA A 26 11.40 -18.41 3.93
C ALA A 26 12.93 -18.46 4.02
N ALA A 27 13.58 -19.55 3.59
CA ALA A 27 15.04 -19.68 3.63
C ALA A 27 15.71 -18.73 2.63
N VAL A 28 15.18 -18.66 1.40
CA VAL A 28 15.62 -17.71 0.37
C VAL A 28 15.47 -16.28 0.87
N LEU A 29 14.33 -15.96 1.49
CA LEU A 29 14.06 -14.64 2.03
C LEU A 29 14.95 -14.30 3.22
N ALA A 30 15.15 -15.24 4.16
CA ALA A 30 16.05 -15.10 5.29
C ALA A 30 17.48 -14.79 4.83
N GLN A 31 17.96 -15.53 3.83
CA GLN A 31 19.29 -15.31 3.28
C GLN A 31 19.41 -13.93 2.62
N ALA A 32 18.39 -13.50 1.87
CA ALA A 32 18.39 -12.20 1.20
C ALA A 32 18.36 -11.03 2.18
N PHE A 33 17.62 -11.17 3.29
CA PHE A 33 17.50 -10.17 4.34
C PHE A 33 18.51 -10.35 5.48
N GLN A 34 19.44 -11.30 5.36
CA GLN A 34 20.46 -11.60 6.37
C GLN A 34 19.86 -11.89 7.75
N VAL A 35 18.76 -12.65 7.79
CA VAL A 35 18.02 -12.96 9.01
C VAL A 35 18.82 -13.92 9.88
N GLY A 36 18.98 -13.58 11.14
CA GLY A 36 19.74 -14.35 12.13
C GLY A 36 19.51 -13.82 13.55
N PRO A 37 20.25 -14.32 14.56
CA PRO A 37 20.08 -13.90 15.97
C PRO A 37 20.14 -12.38 16.18
N ASP A 38 21.01 -11.71 15.43
CA ASP A 38 21.24 -10.25 15.54
C ASP A 38 20.38 -9.42 14.57
N ASN A 39 19.59 -10.07 13.71
CA ASN A 39 18.73 -9.42 12.72
C ASN A 39 17.47 -10.25 12.51
N LEU A 40 16.47 -10.03 13.36
CA LEU A 40 15.22 -10.77 13.34
C LEU A 40 14.26 -10.19 12.30
N LEU A 41 13.60 -11.06 11.54
CA LEU A 41 12.51 -10.67 10.64
C LEU A 41 11.22 -11.41 11.03
N VAL A 42 10.32 -10.69 11.69
CA VAL A 42 9.01 -11.20 12.06
C VAL A 42 8.16 -11.46 10.81
N GLY A 43 7.43 -12.58 10.81
CA GLY A 43 6.49 -12.93 9.75
C GLY A 43 7.17 -13.41 8.46
N LEU A 44 8.43 -13.87 8.53
CA LEU A 44 9.21 -14.34 7.37
C LEU A 44 8.43 -15.31 6.45
N GLU A 45 7.76 -16.30 7.04
CA GLU A 45 6.93 -17.26 6.32
C GLU A 45 5.74 -16.61 5.60
N GLY A 46 5.08 -15.65 6.25
CA GLY A 46 4.01 -14.87 5.65
C GLY A 46 4.49 -14.05 4.46
N ARG A 47 5.66 -13.41 4.59
CA ARG A 47 6.28 -12.62 3.52
C ARG A 47 6.67 -13.49 2.33
N ALA A 48 7.25 -14.67 2.57
CA ALA A 48 7.56 -15.62 1.51
C ALA A 48 6.30 -16.10 0.78
N ARG A 49 5.20 -16.37 1.53
CA ARG A 49 3.89 -16.68 0.91
C ARG A 49 3.38 -15.55 0.02
N LEU A 50 3.44 -14.29 0.47
CA LEU A 50 3.03 -13.14 -0.34
C LEU A 50 3.83 -13.04 -1.65
N LEU A 51 5.15 -13.28 -1.61
CA LEU A 51 5.97 -13.29 -2.83
C LEU A 51 5.58 -14.41 -3.80
N ARG A 52 5.26 -15.61 -3.28
CA ARG A 52 4.76 -16.69 -4.13
C ARG A 52 3.39 -16.36 -4.72
N SER A 53 2.47 -15.80 -3.93
CA SER A 53 1.16 -15.35 -4.40
C SER A 53 1.29 -14.25 -5.47
N LEU A 54 2.27 -13.35 -5.35
CA LEU A 54 2.59 -12.38 -6.40
C LEU A 54 3.00 -13.07 -7.71
N GLY A 55 3.87 -14.07 -7.64
CA GLY A 55 4.24 -14.84 -8.83
C GLY A 55 3.07 -15.62 -9.45
N GLU A 56 2.13 -16.13 -8.64
CA GLU A 56 0.88 -16.75 -9.15
C GLU A 56 -0.07 -15.72 -9.77
N ALA A 57 -0.22 -14.54 -9.16
CA ALA A 57 -1.02 -13.44 -9.71
C ALA A 57 -0.47 -12.98 -11.07
N MET A 58 0.86 -12.90 -11.21
CA MET A 58 1.51 -12.60 -12.49
C MET A 58 1.21 -13.68 -13.55
N ARG A 59 1.24 -14.96 -13.15
CA ARG A 59 0.91 -16.09 -14.03
C ARG A 59 -0.55 -16.06 -14.51
N ALA A 60 -1.46 -15.57 -13.69
CA ALA A 60 -2.87 -15.44 -14.03
C ALA A 60 -3.18 -14.27 -14.99
N ALA A 61 -2.25 -13.32 -15.18
CA ALA A 61 -2.46 -12.13 -15.99
C ALA A 61 -1.37 -11.94 -17.08
N PRO A 62 -1.18 -12.90 -18.01
CA PRO A 62 -0.15 -12.82 -19.04
C PRO A 62 -0.32 -11.63 -19.98
N ALA A 63 -1.55 -11.13 -20.17
CA ALA A 63 -1.82 -9.93 -20.96
C ALA A 63 -1.10 -8.68 -20.44
N VAL A 64 -0.76 -8.65 -19.14
CA VAL A 64 0.00 -7.56 -18.52
C VAL A 64 1.46 -7.95 -18.34
N PHE A 65 1.73 -9.15 -17.82
CA PHE A 65 3.08 -9.50 -17.35
C PHE A 65 3.95 -10.19 -18.40
N ALA A 66 3.41 -10.62 -19.54
CA ALA A 66 4.22 -11.30 -20.56
C ALA A 66 5.19 -10.35 -21.26
N ASP A 67 6.39 -10.88 -21.49
CA ASP A 67 7.41 -10.26 -22.32
C ASP A 67 7.21 -10.69 -23.79
N PRO A 68 6.82 -9.78 -24.70
CA PRO A 68 6.58 -10.12 -26.10
C PRO A 68 7.87 -10.55 -26.82
N GLU A 69 9.04 -10.11 -26.36
CA GLU A 69 10.33 -10.45 -26.95
C GLU A 69 10.87 -11.79 -26.43
N ARG A 70 10.30 -12.30 -25.32
CA ARG A 70 10.75 -13.52 -24.65
C ARG A 70 9.55 -14.39 -24.26
N PRO A 71 9.04 -15.21 -25.18
CA PRO A 71 7.91 -16.10 -24.93
C PRO A 71 8.08 -16.94 -23.65
N GLY A 72 7.05 -16.98 -22.81
CA GLY A 72 7.06 -17.70 -21.53
C GLY A 72 7.63 -16.90 -20.35
N SER A 73 8.28 -15.76 -20.59
CA SER A 73 8.76 -14.88 -19.54
C SER A 73 7.65 -13.95 -19.03
N LEU A 74 7.42 -13.95 -17.71
CA LEU A 74 6.48 -13.05 -17.03
C LEU A 74 7.24 -12.16 -16.04
N ARG A 75 7.24 -10.84 -16.23
CA ARG A 75 8.05 -9.89 -15.44
C ARG A 75 7.20 -8.82 -14.78
N LEU A 76 7.49 -8.53 -13.51
CA LEU A 76 6.75 -7.52 -12.74
C LEU A 76 6.90 -6.13 -13.37
N GLY A 77 8.08 -5.84 -13.94
CA GLY A 77 8.38 -4.58 -14.61
C GLY A 77 7.48 -4.26 -15.81
N ARG A 78 6.77 -5.25 -16.37
CA ARG A 78 5.81 -5.03 -17.47
C ARG A 78 4.59 -4.19 -17.06
N LEU A 79 4.37 -3.97 -15.75
CA LEU A 79 3.41 -2.97 -15.29
C LEU A 79 3.70 -1.57 -15.84
N PHE A 80 4.98 -1.20 -15.92
CA PHE A 80 5.40 0.08 -16.52
C PHE A 80 4.96 0.15 -17.98
N ASP A 81 5.28 -0.88 -18.76
CA ASP A 81 4.94 -0.96 -20.19
C ASP A 81 3.41 -0.97 -20.40
N HIS A 82 2.67 -1.64 -19.51
CA HIS A 82 1.22 -1.67 -19.53
C HIS A 82 0.61 -0.27 -19.34
N TRP A 83 1.06 0.49 -18.34
CA TRP A 83 0.58 1.84 -18.13
C TRP A 83 1.03 2.81 -19.23
N LEU A 84 2.25 2.65 -19.74
CA LEU A 84 2.75 3.46 -20.86
C LEU A 84 1.89 3.25 -22.11
N ALA A 85 1.57 2.00 -22.45
CA ALA A 85 0.70 1.67 -23.57
C ALA A 85 -0.73 2.21 -23.38
N GLN A 86 -1.27 2.11 -22.16
CA GLN A 86 -2.59 2.64 -21.82
C GLN A 86 -2.63 4.18 -21.99
N ALA A 87 -1.64 4.89 -21.44
CA ALA A 87 -1.53 6.34 -21.54
C ALA A 87 -1.40 6.81 -22.99
N ALA A 88 -0.59 6.12 -23.80
CA ALA A 88 -0.44 6.40 -25.23
C ALA A 88 -1.75 6.20 -26.01
N ALA A 89 -2.49 5.14 -25.72
CA ALA A 89 -3.78 4.85 -26.37
C ALA A 89 -4.87 5.88 -26.01
N GLN A 90 -4.80 6.46 -24.82
CA GLN A 90 -5.77 7.43 -24.32
C GLN A 90 -5.43 8.88 -24.71
N GLY A 91 -4.32 9.11 -25.42
CA GLY A 91 -3.88 10.45 -25.82
C GLY A 91 -3.56 11.36 -24.63
N GLU A 92 -3.17 10.77 -23.50
CA GLU A 92 -2.95 11.50 -22.24
C GLU A 92 -1.60 12.22 -22.26
N VAL A 93 -1.55 13.34 -22.97
CA VAL A 93 -0.43 14.29 -22.94
C VAL A 93 -0.48 15.04 -21.60
N GLY A 94 0.46 14.74 -20.71
CA GLY A 94 0.64 15.43 -19.44
C GLY A 94 1.18 16.84 -19.61
N GLY A 95 1.13 17.64 -18.54
CA GLY A 95 1.74 18.96 -18.48
C GLY A 95 3.21 18.93 -18.94
N GLU A 96 3.62 20.00 -19.62
CA GLU A 96 4.72 20.07 -20.61
C GLU A 96 4.43 19.32 -21.92
N VAL A 97 4.47 20.08 -23.03
CA VAL A 97 4.12 19.62 -24.38
C VAL A 97 4.93 18.36 -24.73
N GLY A 98 4.27 17.19 -24.73
CA GLY A 98 4.84 15.92 -25.14
C GLY A 98 5.12 14.90 -24.02
N SER A 99 4.81 15.17 -22.74
CA SER A 99 4.97 14.16 -21.68
C SER A 99 3.82 13.14 -21.68
N ILE A 100 4.11 11.85 -21.49
CA ILE A 100 3.07 10.81 -21.33
C ILE A 100 2.67 10.76 -19.85
N SER A 101 1.38 10.71 -19.56
CA SER A 101 0.89 10.70 -18.17
C SER A 101 -0.11 9.59 -17.89
N VAL A 102 -0.21 9.18 -16.62
CA VAL A 102 -1.22 8.25 -16.10
C VAL A 102 -1.83 8.83 -14.82
N ARG A 103 -3.11 8.58 -14.60
CA ARG A 103 -3.79 8.98 -13.35
C ARG A 103 -3.41 8.07 -12.19
N ALA A 104 -3.31 8.64 -10.99
CA ALA A 104 -3.01 7.88 -9.78
C ALA A 104 -4.08 6.80 -9.46
N ASP A 105 -5.36 7.09 -9.70
CA ASP A 105 -6.47 6.14 -9.54
C ASP A 105 -6.44 4.99 -10.57
N THR A 106 -5.94 5.23 -11.78
CA THR A 106 -5.65 4.18 -12.77
C THR A 106 -4.58 3.22 -12.24
N ILE A 107 -3.51 3.73 -11.63
CA ILE A 107 -2.47 2.89 -11.01
C ILE A 107 -3.10 2.03 -9.91
N LEU A 108 -3.80 2.66 -8.95
CA LEU A 108 -4.44 1.95 -7.83
C LEU A 108 -5.41 0.88 -8.33
N SER A 109 -6.32 1.23 -9.22
CA SER A 109 -7.33 0.29 -9.74
C SER A 109 -6.71 -0.86 -10.53
N THR A 110 -5.61 -0.61 -11.25
CA THR A 110 -4.83 -1.67 -11.92
C THR A 110 -4.22 -2.64 -10.90
N LEU A 111 -3.57 -2.11 -9.86
CA LEU A 111 -2.96 -2.92 -8.81
C LEU A 111 -4.00 -3.71 -8.01
N LEU A 112 -5.15 -3.11 -7.69
CA LEU A 112 -6.24 -3.81 -7.00
C LEU A 112 -6.76 -5.00 -7.82
N ARG A 113 -6.94 -4.83 -9.14
CA ARG A 113 -7.40 -5.91 -10.02
C ARG A 113 -6.36 -7.02 -10.18
N LEU A 114 -5.09 -6.67 -10.38
CA LEU A 114 -4.04 -7.65 -10.66
C LEU A 114 -3.53 -8.34 -9.39
N LEU A 115 -3.43 -7.60 -8.28
CA LEU A 115 -2.76 -8.03 -7.06
C LEU A 115 -3.72 -8.32 -5.91
N GLY A 116 -5.03 -8.14 -6.10
CA GLY A 116 -6.06 -8.55 -5.13
C GLY A 116 -5.84 -9.96 -4.57
N PRO A 117 -5.57 -10.99 -5.41
CA PRO A 117 -5.29 -12.35 -4.95
C PRO A 117 -3.99 -12.54 -4.16
N VAL A 118 -3.09 -11.55 -4.14
CA VAL A 118 -1.83 -11.63 -3.37
C VAL A 118 -2.10 -11.56 -1.88
N TRP A 119 -3.09 -10.75 -1.49
CA TRP A 119 -3.40 -10.48 -0.09
C TRP A 119 -4.16 -11.64 0.56
N PRO A 120 -3.99 -11.87 1.87
CA PRO A 120 -4.75 -12.90 2.58
C PRO A 120 -6.25 -12.73 2.38
N GLY A 121 -6.94 -13.85 2.12
CA GLY A 121 -8.40 -13.87 2.03
C GLY A 121 -9.02 -13.70 3.41
N ARG A 122 -9.82 -12.64 3.59
CA ARG A 122 -10.55 -12.37 4.84
C ARG A 122 -12.05 -12.37 4.59
N LEU A 123 -12.49 -11.52 3.66
CA LEU A 123 -13.86 -11.48 3.15
C LEU A 123 -13.88 -11.82 1.66
N THR A 124 -14.95 -12.47 1.22
CA THR A 124 -15.19 -12.77 -0.19
C THR A 124 -16.59 -12.33 -0.60
N LEU A 125 -16.70 -11.66 -1.75
CA LEU A 125 -17.99 -11.29 -2.35
C LEU A 125 -18.06 -11.87 -3.77
N ALA A 126 -19.07 -12.68 -4.04
CA ALA A 126 -19.23 -13.39 -5.32
C ALA A 126 -17.96 -14.16 -5.76
N GLY A 127 -17.24 -14.76 -4.81
CA GLY A 127 -15.99 -15.49 -5.07
C GLY A 127 -14.75 -14.61 -5.23
N VAL A 128 -14.88 -13.29 -5.15
CA VAL A 128 -13.74 -12.35 -5.21
C VAL A 128 -13.22 -12.08 -3.81
N ASN A 129 -11.93 -12.30 -3.59
CA ASN A 129 -11.25 -11.90 -2.36
C ASN A 129 -11.21 -10.37 -2.25
N LEU A 130 -11.75 -9.82 -1.17
CA LEU A 130 -11.76 -8.38 -0.90
C LEU A 130 -10.53 -7.89 -0.13
N GLY A 131 -9.62 -8.78 0.29
CA GLY A 131 -8.38 -8.43 0.97
C GLY A 131 -8.62 -7.62 2.25
N ASP A 132 -8.06 -6.41 2.30
CA ASP A 132 -8.26 -5.46 3.41
C ASP A 132 -9.60 -4.70 3.26
N CYS A 133 -10.67 -5.45 3.54
CA CYS A 133 -12.05 -4.99 3.61
C CYS A 133 -12.72 -5.69 4.80
N TRP A 134 -13.57 -4.97 5.53
CA TRP A 134 -14.16 -5.44 6.80
C TRP A 134 -15.64 -5.14 6.87
N HIS A 135 -16.33 -5.73 7.85
CA HIS A 135 -17.71 -5.38 8.12
C HIS A 135 -17.81 -4.15 9.03
N HIS A 136 -18.78 -3.29 8.75
CA HIS A 136 -19.12 -2.17 9.62
C HIS A 136 -20.61 -1.85 9.56
N PRO A 137 -21.32 -1.68 10.69
CA PRO A 137 -22.77 -1.46 10.70
C PRO A 137 -23.20 -0.10 10.12
N ALA A 138 -22.27 0.86 10.01
CA ALA A 138 -22.56 2.19 9.47
C ALA A 138 -22.58 2.25 7.92
N THR A 139 -22.17 1.18 7.21
CA THR A 139 -22.22 1.15 5.75
C THR A 139 -23.48 0.46 5.26
N SER A 140 -24.03 0.92 4.12
CA SER A 140 -25.33 0.44 3.61
C SER A 140 -25.30 -1.02 3.15
N ASP A 141 -24.17 -1.48 2.65
CA ASP A 141 -23.93 -2.86 2.22
C ASP A 141 -23.17 -3.69 3.26
N GLY A 142 -22.83 -3.08 4.40
CA GLY A 142 -22.09 -3.71 5.49
C GLY A 142 -20.61 -3.93 5.20
N TYR A 143 -20.03 -3.39 4.11
CA TYR A 143 -18.60 -3.49 3.81
C TYR A 143 -17.87 -2.15 3.96
N MET A 144 -16.61 -2.21 4.40
CA MET A 144 -15.71 -1.08 4.57
C MET A 144 -14.33 -1.41 3.96
N PRO A 145 -14.09 -1.04 2.69
CA PRO A 145 -12.83 -1.31 2.00
C PRO A 145 -11.75 -0.28 2.38
N PHE A 146 -10.53 -0.77 2.63
CA PHE A 146 -9.37 0.09 2.90
C PHE A 146 -8.24 -0.15 1.90
N HIS A 147 -7.93 -1.41 1.61
CA HIS A 147 -6.85 -1.81 0.69
C HIS A 147 -5.52 -1.08 0.93
N LYS A 148 -5.19 -0.81 2.21
CA LYS A 148 -4.13 0.13 2.63
C LYS A 148 -2.77 -0.18 2.01
N LEU A 149 -2.40 -1.45 1.94
CA LEU A 149 -1.09 -1.86 1.41
C LEU A 149 -1.00 -1.66 -0.11
N THR A 150 -2.09 -1.94 -0.84
CA THR A 150 -2.13 -1.65 -2.29
C THR A 150 -2.06 -0.15 -2.54
N GLN A 151 -2.75 0.64 -1.73
CA GLN A 151 -2.72 2.08 -1.85
C GLN A 151 -1.35 2.69 -1.52
N TRP A 152 -0.70 2.18 -0.47
CA TRP A 152 0.67 2.57 -0.16
C TRP A 152 1.63 2.21 -1.29
N MET A 153 1.47 1.03 -1.89
CA MET A 153 2.25 0.64 -3.07
C MET A 153 2.03 1.59 -4.25
N SER A 154 0.81 2.07 -4.50
CA SER A 154 0.55 3.10 -5.51
C SER A 154 1.37 4.37 -5.25
N TYR A 155 1.44 4.83 -3.99
CA TYR A 155 2.27 5.97 -3.62
C TYR A 155 3.75 5.71 -3.85
N SER A 156 4.26 4.52 -3.47
CA SER A 156 5.66 4.14 -3.67
C SER A 156 6.07 4.03 -5.15
N LEU A 157 5.11 3.90 -6.07
CA LEU A 157 5.38 3.80 -7.51
C LEU A 157 5.44 5.17 -8.21
N ILE A 158 5.01 6.26 -7.58
CA ILE A 158 4.95 7.58 -8.22
C ILE A 158 6.33 8.00 -8.73
N GLU A 159 7.34 8.07 -7.85
CA GLU A 159 8.69 8.51 -8.22
C GLU A 159 9.35 7.56 -9.24
N PRO A 160 9.34 6.22 -9.06
CA PRO A 160 9.87 5.30 -10.06
C PRO A 160 9.26 5.46 -11.46
N LEU A 161 7.94 5.69 -11.56
CA LEU A 161 7.28 5.90 -12.86
C LEU A 161 7.72 7.22 -13.50
N GLN A 162 7.83 8.29 -12.71
CA GLN A 162 8.30 9.59 -13.18
C GLN A 162 9.75 9.54 -13.67
N TRP A 163 10.63 8.80 -12.99
CA TRP A 163 11.99 8.55 -13.48
C TRP A 163 12.01 7.78 -14.80
N GLY A 164 11.00 6.93 -15.02
CA GLY A 164 10.74 6.26 -16.29
C GLY A 164 10.06 7.14 -17.35
N ALA A 165 9.94 8.45 -17.15
CA ALA A 165 9.25 9.39 -18.04
C ALA A 165 7.72 9.19 -18.16
N LEU A 166 7.10 8.45 -17.24
CA LEU A 166 5.64 8.37 -17.12
C LEU A 166 5.18 9.28 -15.97
N GLN A 167 4.60 10.42 -16.29
CA GLN A 167 4.11 11.36 -15.27
C GLN A 167 2.88 10.79 -14.56
N VAL A 168 2.82 10.95 -13.23
CA VAL A 168 1.62 10.58 -12.46
C VAL A 168 0.87 11.85 -12.09
N ARG A 169 -0.39 11.94 -12.51
CA ARG A 169 -1.28 13.08 -12.24
C ARG A 169 -2.40 12.72 -11.28
N GLU A 170 -3.05 13.75 -10.75
CA GLU A 170 -4.22 13.64 -9.88
C GLU A 170 -3.95 12.80 -8.62
N LEU A 171 -2.87 13.13 -7.91
CA LEU A 171 -2.44 12.40 -6.71
C LEU A 171 -3.51 12.37 -5.60
N ASP A 172 -4.31 13.43 -5.51
CA ASP A 172 -5.42 13.56 -4.55
C ASP A 172 -6.63 12.67 -4.92
N ALA A 173 -6.59 11.93 -6.03
CA ALA A 173 -7.54 10.84 -6.30
C ALA A 173 -7.25 9.59 -5.45
N LEU A 174 -6.08 9.52 -4.80
CA LEU A 174 -5.75 8.53 -3.77
C LEU A 174 -6.10 9.11 -2.39
N THR A 175 -6.43 8.24 -1.43
CA THR A 175 -6.93 8.63 -0.11
C THR A 175 -5.90 8.49 1.02
N GLY A 176 -6.24 8.97 2.21
CA GLY A 176 -5.47 8.73 3.43
C GLY A 176 -5.15 7.25 3.68
N LEU A 177 -4.00 6.97 4.29
CA LEU A 177 -3.67 5.61 4.72
C LEU A 177 -4.24 5.35 6.13
N PRO A 178 -5.12 4.35 6.32
CA PRO A 178 -5.67 3.98 7.62
C PRO A 178 -4.68 3.16 8.45
N GLU A 179 -3.51 3.74 8.67
CA GLU A 179 -2.39 3.17 9.43
C GLU A 179 -2.39 3.72 10.85
N TYR A 180 -1.93 2.93 11.82
CA TYR A 180 -2.00 3.26 13.24
C TYR A 180 -1.28 4.52 13.69
N ARG A 181 -0.30 5.03 12.94
CA ARG A 181 0.43 6.28 13.18
C ARG A 181 -0.40 7.47 12.75
N ASN A 182 -1.03 7.36 11.58
CA ASN A 182 -1.95 8.38 11.08
C ASN A 182 -3.17 8.47 11.99
N GLY A 183 -3.84 7.33 12.24
CA GLY A 183 -4.99 7.30 13.14
C GLY A 183 -4.61 7.56 14.59
N GLY A 184 -3.39 7.17 14.98
CA GLY A 184 -2.89 7.37 16.34
C GLY A 184 -2.64 8.83 16.64
N LEU A 185 -2.14 9.60 15.66
CA LEU A 185 -2.02 11.05 15.74
C LEU A 185 -3.35 11.71 16.07
N LEU A 186 -4.44 11.29 15.41
CA LEU A 186 -5.76 11.90 15.61
C LEU A 186 -6.29 11.65 17.03
N LEU A 187 -6.03 10.46 17.58
CA LEU A 187 -6.37 10.11 18.96
C LEU A 187 -5.48 10.83 19.97
N ASP A 188 -4.16 10.85 19.72
CA ASP A 188 -3.21 11.50 20.61
C ASP A 188 -3.49 13.00 20.69
N LEU A 189 -3.66 13.69 19.57
CA LEU A 189 -3.96 15.12 19.59
C LEU A 189 -5.41 15.44 20.00
N GLY A 190 -6.25 14.43 20.26
CA GLY A 190 -7.60 14.59 20.77
C GLY A 190 -8.63 15.03 19.72
N LEU A 191 -8.27 14.97 18.43
CA LEU A 191 -9.22 15.18 17.32
C LEU A 191 -10.26 14.06 17.28
N LEU A 192 -9.82 12.83 17.54
CA LEU A 192 -10.68 11.69 17.81
C LEU A 192 -10.59 11.31 19.28
N GLN A 193 -11.72 10.89 19.85
CA GLN A 193 -11.78 10.38 21.21
C GLN A 193 -12.69 9.15 21.25
N PRO A 194 -12.23 8.02 21.85
CA PRO A 194 -13.10 6.86 22.03
C PRO A 194 -14.29 7.24 22.92
N ARG A 195 -15.50 6.82 22.53
CA ARG A 195 -16.69 6.98 23.39
C ARG A 195 -16.55 6.20 24.70
N ASP A 196 -15.90 5.04 24.63
CA ASP A 196 -15.52 4.22 25.77
C ASP A 196 -13.99 4.24 25.93
N ALA A 197 -13.50 4.89 26.99
CA ALA A 197 -12.07 4.98 27.29
C ALA A 197 -11.44 3.60 27.58
N ALA A 198 -12.22 2.59 27.97
CA ALA A 198 -11.71 1.25 28.22
C ALA A 198 -11.20 0.56 26.94
N LEU A 199 -11.57 1.04 25.75
CA LEU A 199 -11.06 0.52 24.46
C LEU A 199 -9.54 0.51 24.38
N ALA A 200 -8.85 1.52 24.93
CA ALA A 200 -7.39 1.60 24.90
C ALA A 200 -6.69 0.57 25.80
N SER A 201 -7.41 -0.02 26.76
CA SER A 201 -6.85 -0.93 27.78
C SER A 201 -6.92 -2.41 27.40
N LYS A 202 -7.67 -2.75 26.33
CA LYS A 202 -7.90 -4.14 25.94
C LYS A 202 -7.31 -4.44 24.56
N PRO A 203 -6.91 -5.70 24.29
CA PRO A 203 -6.54 -6.11 22.94
C PRO A 203 -7.76 -6.00 22.02
N LEU A 204 -7.56 -5.38 20.86
CA LEU A 204 -8.57 -5.24 19.81
C LEU A 204 -8.09 -5.98 18.56
N THR A 205 -8.94 -6.83 17.99
CA THR A 205 -8.66 -7.48 16.71
C THR A 205 -8.90 -6.51 15.56
N VAL A 206 -8.21 -6.73 14.44
CA VAL A 206 -8.29 -5.88 13.24
C VAL A 206 -9.69 -5.78 12.62
N ASP A 207 -10.54 -6.77 12.85
CA ASP A 207 -11.92 -6.87 12.39
C ASP A 207 -12.95 -6.31 13.39
N SER A 208 -12.52 -5.90 14.58
CA SER A 208 -13.42 -5.34 15.58
C SER A 208 -13.96 -3.97 15.14
N GLU A 209 -15.24 -3.72 15.41
CA GLU A 209 -15.93 -2.47 15.03
C GLU A 209 -15.13 -1.22 15.42
N PRO A 210 -14.58 -1.06 16.64
CA PRO A 210 -13.83 0.15 16.98
C PRO A 210 -12.56 0.36 16.14
N VAL A 211 -11.89 -0.73 15.73
CA VAL A 211 -10.70 -0.64 14.89
C VAL A 211 -11.08 -0.29 13.45
N VAL A 212 -12.13 -0.91 12.91
CA VAL A 212 -12.65 -0.60 11.57
C VAL A 212 -13.17 0.84 11.51
N GLU A 213 -13.93 1.28 12.52
CA GLU A 213 -14.43 2.66 12.63
C GLU A 213 -13.29 3.67 12.68
N TRP A 214 -12.31 3.44 13.56
CA TRP A 214 -11.15 4.31 13.68
C TRP A 214 -10.33 4.40 12.39
N ARG A 215 -10.17 3.28 11.66
CA ARG A 215 -9.52 3.26 10.35
C ARG A 215 -10.30 4.07 9.32
N ALA A 216 -11.63 3.93 9.27
CA ALA A 216 -12.48 4.72 8.38
C ALA A 216 -12.43 6.22 8.69
N LEU A 217 -12.54 6.60 9.96
CA LEU A 217 -12.38 7.98 10.42
C LEU A 217 -10.99 8.53 10.10
N THR A 218 -9.94 7.70 10.19
CA THR A 218 -8.58 8.10 9.81
C THR A 218 -8.50 8.50 8.34
N VAL A 219 -9.10 7.73 7.43
CA VAL A 219 -9.10 8.09 6.00
C VAL A 219 -9.82 9.42 5.79
N ALA A 220 -11.04 9.56 6.32
CA ALA A 220 -11.85 10.76 6.14
C ALA A 220 -11.20 12.02 6.74
N LEU A 221 -10.68 11.93 7.96
CA LEU A 221 -10.12 13.09 8.67
C LEU A 221 -8.73 13.48 8.15
N LEU A 222 -8.02 12.61 7.44
CA LEU A 222 -6.77 13.00 6.79
C LEU A 222 -7.00 14.01 5.65
N ASP A 223 -8.13 13.95 4.96
CA ASP A 223 -8.50 14.92 3.93
C ASP A 223 -8.81 16.28 4.57
N GLU A 224 -9.59 16.29 5.66
CA GLU A 224 -9.86 17.52 6.44
C GLU A 224 -8.57 18.11 7.03
N LEU A 225 -7.67 17.26 7.54
CA LEU A 225 -6.38 17.69 8.04
C LEU A 225 -5.52 18.30 6.93
N ALA A 226 -5.52 17.71 5.73
CA ALA A 226 -4.79 18.23 4.59
C ALA A 226 -5.28 19.64 4.23
N ASP A 227 -6.60 19.85 4.18
CA ASP A 227 -7.19 21.16 3.88
C ASP A 227 -6.86 22.20 4.96
N ALA A 228 -6.93 21.82 6.24
CA ALA A 228 -6.55 22.70 7.34
C ALA A 228 -5.06 23.09 7.28
N VAL A 229 -4.16 22.14 6.98
CA VAL A 229 -2.72 22.40 6.83
C VAL A 229 -2.44 23.29 5.63
N ARG A 230 -3.07 23.03 4.48
CA ARG A 230 -2.95 23.86 3.28
C ARG A 230 -3.40 25.29 3.52
N ALA A 231 -4.55 25.47 4.18
CA ALA A 231 -5.05 26.78 4.57
C ALA A 231 -4.09 27.54 5.50
N ARG A 232 -3.48 26.83 6.47
CA ARG A 232 -2.48 27.39 7.39
C ARG A 232 -1.20 27.82 6.67
N LEU A 233 -0.76 27.05 5.67
CA LEU A 233 0.47 27.28 4.92
C LEU A 233 0.29 28.22 3.72
N GLY A 234 -0.96 28.49 3.30
CA GLY A 234 -1.26 29.30 2.12
C GLY A 234 -0.88 28.61 0.80
N VAL A 235 -0.97 27.28 0.72
CA VAL A 235 -0.60 26.48 -0.45
C VAL A 235 -1.81 25.73 -1.02
N SER A 236 -1.80 25.46 -2.33
CA SER A 236 -2.84 24.68 -2.99
C SER A 236 -2.61 23.17 -2.87
N ALA A 237 -3.64 22.38 -3.16
CA ALA A 237 -3.55 20.92 -3.28
C ALA A 237 -2.48 20.46 -4.30
N ALA A 238 -2.30 21.19 -5.39
CA ALA A 238 -1.28 20.88 -6.39
C ALA A 238 0.15 21.09 -5.86
N GLN A 239 0.36 22.06 -4.97
CA GLN A 239 1.67 22.35 -4.38
C GLN A 239 1.97 21.47 -3.17
N PHE A 240 0.93 21.06 -2.44
CA PHE A 240 1.03 20.26 -1.23
C PHE A 240 -0.04 19.15 -1.23
N PRO A 241 0.14 18.10 -2.05
CA PRO A 241 -0.81 17.01 -2.19
C PRO A 241 -0.94 16.19 -0.89
N LEU A 242 -2.02 15.40 -0.79
CA LEU A 242 -2.31 14.58 0.39
C LEU A 242 -1.13 13.65 0.75
N THR A 243 -0.40 13.16 -0.24
CA THR A 243 0.80 12.33 -0.04
C THR A 243 1.86 13.01 0.83
N GLN A 244 2.08 14.30 0.66
CA GLN A 244 3.06 15.06 1.45
C GLN A 244 2.56 15.30 2.88
N VAL A 245 1.25 15.53 3.04
CA VAL A 245 0.59 15.62 4.36
C VAL A 245 0.75 14.31 5.12
N ILE A 246 0.64 13.16 4.46
CA ILE A 246 0.78 11.84 5.09
C ILE A 246 2.24 11.57 5.44
N GLU A 247 3.16 11.57 4.47
CA GLU A 247 4.55 11.11 4.70
C GLU A 247 5.33 12.04 5.63
N GLY A 248 5.31 13.34 5.35
CA GLY A 248 6.01 14.35 6.17
C GLY A 248 5.22 14.80 7.40
N GLY A 249 3.89 14.68 7.37
CA GLY A 249 2.99 15.10 8.43
C GLY A 249 2.51 13.92 9.27
N ALA A 250 1.33 13.39 8.97
CA ALA A 250 0.60 12.49 9.86
C ALA A 250 1.41 11.25 10.29
N TRP A 251 2.18 10.67 9.37
CA TRP A 251 2.97 9.48 9.62
C TRP A 251 4.22 9.78 10.47
N PHE A 252 5.02 10.77 10.07
CA PHE A 252 6.24 11.18 10.78
C PHE A 252 5.95 11.87 12.11
N ALA A 253 5.06 12.87 12.12
CA ALA A 253 4.64 13.56 13.34
C ALA A 253 3.91 12.61 14.29
N GLY A 254 3.05 11.72 13.78
CA GLY A 254 2.37 10.70 14.58
C GLY A 254 3.35 9.81 15.34
N ARG A 255 4.45 9.37 14.71
CA ARG A 255 5.50 8.61 15.43
C ARG A 255 6.16 9.40 16.54
N ARG A 256 6.48 10.67 16.30
CA ARG A 256 7.13 11.54 17.30
C ARG A 256 6.22 11.75 18.50
N ILE A 257 4.96 12.11 18.25
CA ILE A 257 3.95 12.33 19.29
C ILE A 257 3.67 11.04 20.06
N ALA A 258 3.61 9.89 19.39
CA ALA A 258 3.46 8.61 20.07
C ALA A 258 4.63 8.32 21.02
N ALA A 259 5.87 8.62 20.61
CA ALA A 259 7.06 8.46 21.44
C ALA A 259 7.11 9.44 22.63
N GLU A 260 6.56 10.65 22.47
CA GLU A 260 6.41 11.63 23.56
C GLU A 260 5.37 11.18 24.59
N ARG A 261 4.32 10.46 24.15
CA ARG A 261 3.21 10.06 25.02
C ARG A 261 3.38 8.70 25.68
N ARG A 262 4.11 7.79 25.07
CA ARG A 262 4.24 6.40 25.53
C ARG A 262 5.65 5.88 25.32
N ALA A 263 6.18 5.19 26.32
CA ALA A 263 7.44 4.47 26.20
C ALA A 263 7.38 3.48 25.01
N GLY A 264 8.39 3.52 24.13
CA GLY A 264 8.45 2.70 22.92
C GLY A 264 7.62 3.21 21.73
N GLY A 265 6.86 4.31 21.87
CA GLY A 265 6.17 4.95 20.75
C GLY A 265 5.07 4.12 20.07
N GLY A 266 4.47 3.19 20.81
CA GLY A 266 3.38 2.35 20.32
C GLY A 266 2.09 3.11 20.03
N PRO A 267 1.18 2.51 19.23
CA PRO A 267 -0.14 3.11 18.95
C PRO A 267 -0.97 3.30 20.22
N PRO A 268 -1.91 4.27 20.23
CA PRO A 268 -2.78 4.52 21.38
C PRO A 268 -3.83 3.41 21.60
N LEU A 269 -4.11 2.58 20.59
CA LEU A 269 -4.96 1.39 20.69
C LEU A 269 -4.09 0.13 20.62
N HIS A 270 -4.36 -0.86 21.48
CA HIS A 270 -3.65 -2.13 21.45
C HIS A 270 -4.25 -3.08 20.41
N ILE A 271 -3.71 -3.05 19.20
CA ILE A 271 -4.21 -3.83 18.07
C ILE A 271 -3.45 -5.15 17.96
N VAL A 272 -4.20 -6.26 17.94
CA VAL A 272 -3.65 -7.59 17.65
C VAL A 272 -3.53 -7.73 16.12
N SER A 273 -2.30 -7.60 15.60
CA SER A 273 -2.01 -7.65 14.16
C SER A 273 -0.99 -8.74 13.82
N ASP A 274 -1.20 -9.39 12.67
CA ASP A 274 -0.29 -10.38 12.07
C ASP A 274 0.71 -9.75 11.06
N GLY A 275 0.68 -8.42 10.93
CA GLY A 275 1.54 -7.66 10.00
C GLY A 275 1.05 -7.62 8.55
N THR A 276 -0.18 -8.06 8.27
CA THR A 276 -0.78 -8.01 6.91
C THR A 276 -1.81 -6.90 6.73
N VAL A 277 -2.12 -6.14 7.78
CA VAL A 277 -3.07 -5.02 7.78
C VAL A 277 -2.38 -3.68 8.09
N PHE A 278 -1.47 -3.70 9.06
CA PHE A 278 -0.74 -2.53 9.55
C PHE A 278 0.73 -2.56 9.13
#